data_AF-A0A817MJZ5-F1
#
_entry.id   AF-A0A817MJZ5-F1
#
_cell.length_a   1.000
_cell.length_b   1.000
_cell.length_c   1.000
_cell.angle_alpha   90.00
_cell.angle_beta   90.00
_cell.angle_gamma   90.00
#
_symmetry.space_group_name_H-M   'P 1'
#
loop_
_entity.id
_entity.type
_entity.pdbx_description
1 polymer ?
#
loop_
_entity_poly.entity_id
_entity_poly.type
_entity_poly.pdbx_seq_one_letter_code
_entity_poly.pdbx_strand_id
1 'polypeptide(L)'
;MASHIMSIAPNTIPNASGNGALSFKVLNGTNGTYDDAQIYWAILGMSNNRWSYLDRHGQLHPISLALNDAPGHFFKNGANYANIYTKVSEVDWVNLPKIVSGRMFISVGSPCFIKTYDNGFAGPNLNNPSDPNHDVYYDFIEFTIDNSGYHGNTTRVDAFGFPLQHRLVSRAGNFDRTVGELEGETRDDLFAKFLREVPDEFKSLAEIQAPLNSQYFDAYSNNKYTTQQILLCNGPLAEQPEISSSLNRHVFQGNTKDVSQYYKSAPANYYSKFWHDHSIDGLAYGFPYDDYNGQASYLETGDPKALIIRIGWKGSTGDSRSDPVTKPITSRAIALRSNANGKFICADNAGNGPLIANRDAPSTWETFDLITLNGDNVALKSHANGQYVCAENSGNSPLIANRTSISSWETFRIVDRGNGKVAFIAVNGKYVCADNFGNSELIANRTTVDTWETFDLVPQ
;
A
#
# COMPACT_ATOMS: atom_id res chain seq x y z
N MET A 1 9.30 20.84 -1.64
CA MET A 1 7.93 21.28 -2.01
C MET A 1 6.96 20.69 -1.00
N ALA A 2 5.80 21.32 -0.82
CA ALA A 2 4.73 20.91 0.09
C ALA A 2 4.32 19.45 -0.12
N SER A 3 4.75 18.50 0.73
CA SER A 3 4.38 17.07 0.63
C SER A 3 3.23 16.68 1.55
N HIS A 4 2.70 17.62 2.35
CA HIS A 4 1.54 17.43 3.23
C HIS A 4 0.30 18.10 2.65
N ILE A 5 -0.86 17.45 2.71
CA ILE A 5 -2.10 17.95 2.09
C ILE A 5 -2.57 19.27 2.70
N MET A 6 -2.34 19.47 4.00
CA MET A 6 -2.70 20.70 4.72
C MET A 6 -1.72 21.85 4.52
N SER A 7 -0.54 21.59 3.94
CA SER A 7 0.45 22.66 3.69
C SER A 7 0.07 23.58 2.52
N ILE A 8 -0.91 23.19 1.69
CA ILE A 8 -1.54 24.07 0.71
C ILE A 8 -2.52 24.98 1.43
N ALA A 9 -2.20 26.27 1.56
CA ALA A 9 -3.07 27.22 2.24
C ALA A 9 -4.32 27.54 1.39
N PRO A 10 -5.54 27.60 1.96
CA PRO A 10 -6.76 27.86 1.19
C PRO A 10 -6.74 29.13 0.35
N ASN A 11 -6.00 30.16 0.78
CA ASN A 11 -5.84 31.42 0.07
C ASN A 11 -4.91 31.34 -1.15
N THR A 12 -4.04 30.33 -1.25
CA THR A 12 -3.17 30.12 -2.43
C THR A 12 -3.84 29.29 -3.53
N ILE A 13 -5.01 28.71 -3.24
CA ILE A 13 -5.77 27.90 -4.19
C ILE A 13 -6.36 28.80 -5.29
N PRO A 14 -6.12 28.50 -6.58
CA PRO A 14 -6.67 29.27 -7.68
C PRO A 14 -8.19 29.09 -7.76
N ASN A 15 -8.90 30.16 -8.11
CA ASN A 15 -10.31 30.06 -8.42
C ASN A 15 -10.50 29.30 -9.75
N ALA A 16 -11.47 28.39 -9.78
CA ALA A 16 -11.89 27.78 -11.03
C ALA A 16 -12.32 28.86 -12.03
N SER A 17 -12.02 28.64 -13.31
CA SER A 17 -12.32 29.57 -14.40
C SER A 17 -13.10 28.90 -15.53
N GLY A 18 -13.76 29.70 -16.37
CA GLY A 18 -14.56 29.21 -17.49
C GLY A 18 -15.68 28.26 -17.04
N ASN A 19 -15.71 27.06 -17.61
CA ASN A 19 -16.70 26.02 -17.29
C ASN A 19 -16.31 25.16 -16.05
N GLY A 20 -15.22 25.48 -15.36
CA GLY A 20 -14.77 24.76 -14.17
C GLY A 20 -15.68 25.00 -12.96
N ALA A 21 -16.15 23.92 -12.33
CA ALA A 21 -16.92 23.98 -11.09
C ALA A 21 -16.01 24.16 -9.86
N LEU A 22 -14.83 23.52 -9.87
CA LEU A 22 -13.77 23.65 -8.86
C LEU A 22 -12.38 23.51 -9.49
N SER A 23 -11.34 23.90 -8.76
CA SER A 23 -9.94 23.62 -9.14
C SER A 23 -9.46 22.36 -8.43
N PHE A 24 -8.85 21.40 -9.12
CA PHE A 24 -8.25 20.25 -8.45
C PHE A 24 -6.73 20.17 -8.63
N LYS A 25 -6.10 19.50 -7.66
CA LYS A 25 -4.67 19.22 -7.66
C LYS A 25 -4.42 17.77 -7.22
N VAL A 26 -3.57 17.09 -7.97
CA VAL A 26 -2.90 15.87 -7.50
C VAL A 26 -1.60 16.29 -6.81
N LEU A 27 -1.42 15.85 -5.57
CA LEU A 27 -0.25 16.15 -4.77
C LEU A 27 0.58 14.87 -4.57
N ASN A 28 1.84 14.91 -5.00
CA ASN A 28 2.77 13.82 -4.76
C ASN A 28 3.26 13.85 -3.30
N GLY A 29 2.70 12.93 -2.50
CA GLY A 29 3.09 12.65 -1.12
C GLY A 29 3.87 11.35 -0.98
N THR A 30 4.43 10.81 -2.07
CA THR A 30 5.12 9.51 -2.07
C THR A 30 6.51 9.58 -1.44
N ASN A 31 7.00 10.78 -1.13
CA ASN A 31 8.27 11.09 -0.50
C ASN A 31 9.48 10.40 -1.18
N GLY A 32 9.57 10.59 -2.50
CA GLY A 32 10.71 10.15 -3.30
C GLY A 32 10.65 8.68 -3.75
N THR A 33 9.54 7.97 -3.48
CA THR A 33 9.29 6.67 -4.12
C THR A 33 9.00 6.85 -5.61
N TYR A 34 8.20 7.87 -5.97
CA TYR A 34 7.89 8.22 -7.35
C TYR A 34 8.05 9.73 -7.55
N ASP A 35 8.69 10.13 -8.64
CA ASP A 35 8.70 11.52 -9.07
C ASP A 35 7.37 11.89 -9.76
N ASP A 36 7.03 13.17 -9.85
CA ASP A 36 5.78 13.65 -10.47
C ASP A 36 5.57 13.15 -11.91
N ALA A 37 6.66 12.85 -12.63
CA ALA A 37 6.63 12.33 -14.00
C ALA A 37 6.28 10.84 -14.09
N GLN A 38 6.24 10.15 -12.95
CA GLN A 38 5.90 8.72 -12.79
C GLN A 38 4.52 8.52 -12.16
N ILE A 39 3.79 9.60 -11.87
CA ILE A 39 2.44 9.55 -11.32
C ILE A 39 1.46 10.02 -12.38
N TYR A 40 0.48 9.18 -12.66
CA TYR A 40 -0.51 9.37 -13.71
C TYR A 40 -1.90 9.48 -13.10
N TRP A 41 -2.73 10.37 -13.63
CA TRP A 41 -4.14 10.44 -13.30
C TRP A 41 -5.00 10.52 -14.56
N ALA A 42 -6.20 9.96 -14.50
CA ALA A 42 -7.23 10.07 -15.53
C ALA A 42 -8.60 10.24 -14.87
N ILE A 43 -9.37 11.23 -15.32
CA ILE A 43 -10.76 11.43 -14.88
C ILE A 43 -11.69 10.97 -16.01
N LEU A 44 -12.58 10.04 -15.69
CA LEU A 44 -13.65 9.54 -16.56
C LEU A 44 -15.00 9.77 -15.90
N GLY A 45 -16.02 10.09 -16.69
CA GLY A 45 -17.39 10.25 -16.18
C GLY A 45 -18.35 10.70 -17.28
N MET A 46 -19.60 10.92 -16.92
CA MET A 46 -20.63 11.40 -17.84
C MET A 46 -20.76 12.92 -17.80
N SER A 47 -20.73 13.54 -18.97
CA SER A 47 -21.03 14.95 -19.17
C SER A 47 -21.88 15.14 -20.41
N ASN A 48 -22.96 15.90 -20.29
CA ASN A 48 -23.95 16.09 -21.35
C ASN A 48 -24.41 14.74 -21.97
N ASN A 49 -24.72 13.76 -21.12
CA ASN A 49 -25.13 12.40 -21.49
C ASN A 49 -24.11 11.63 -22.37
N ARG A 50 -22.82 11.99 -22.29
CA ARG A 50 -21.74 11.25 -22.97
C ARG A 50 -20.62 10.92 -21.98
N TRP A 51 -20.16 9.68 -22.00
CA TRP A 51 -18.93 9.32 -21.31
C TRP A 51 -17.76 10.10 -21.92
N SER A 52 -16.97 10.71 -21.06
CA SER A 52 -15.89 11.61 -21.44
C SER A 52 -14.70 11.42 -20.51
N TYR A 53 -13.50 11.74 -21.00
CA TYR A 53 -12.31 11.89 -20.18
C TYR A 53 -11.93 13.37 -20.08
N LEU A 54 -11.30 13.76 -18.97
CA LEU A 54 -10.78 15.11 -18.77
C LEU A 54 -9.34 15.21 -19.29
N ASP A 55 -9.05 16.22 -20.11
CA ASP A 55 -7.68 16.56 -20.47
C ASP A 55 -6.99 17.47 -19.43
N ARG A 56 -5.68 17.67 -19.61
CA ARG A 56 -4.86 18.56 -18.77
C ARG A 56 -5.26 20.04 -18.79
N HIS A 57 -6.13 20.44 -19.73
CA HIS A 57 -6.63 21.81 -19.89
C HIS A 57 -8.04 21.98 -19.29
N GLY A 58 -8.55 20.96 -18.60
CA GLY A 58 -9.86 20.98 -17.96
C GLY A 58 -11.03 20.85 -18.94
N GLN A 59 -10.79 20.30 -20.14
CA GLN A 59 -11.82 20.04 -21.14
C GLN A 59 -12.25 18.57 -21.12
N LEU A 60 -13.55 18.33 -21.21
CA LEU A 60 -14.12 16.99 -21.31
C LEU A 60 -14.27 16.57 -22.77
N HIS A 61 -13.62 15.47 -23.13
CA HIS A 61 -13.65 14.89 -24.46
C HIS A 61 -14.40 13.56 -24.45
N PRO A 62 -15.38 13.35 -25.34
CA PRO A 62 -16.08 12.08 -25.43
C PRO A 62 -15.11 10.93 -25.66
N ILE A 63 -15.28 9.84 -24.90
CA ILE A 63 -14.59 8.59 -25.19
C ILE A 63 -15.29 7.85 -26.34
N SER A 64 -14.57 6.94 -26.98
CA SER A 64 -15.09 6.08 -28.04
C SER A 64 -14.31 4.78 -28.10
N LEU A 65 -14.83 3.80 -28.86
CA LEU A 65 -14.06 2.60 -29.19
C LEU A 65 -12.80 2.95 -30.00
N ALA A 66 -12.90 3.90 -30.93
CA ALA A 66 -11.80 4.34 -31.79
C ALA A 66 -10.67 5.04 -31.02
N LEU A 67 -10.97 5.61 -29.83
CA LEU A 67 -9.96 6.23 -28.98
C LEU A 67 -8.86 5.26 -28.55
N ASN A 68 -9.14 3.95 -28.50
CA ASN A 68 -8.13 2.96 -28.19
C ASN A 68 -7.05 2.82 -29.26
N ASP A 69 -7.31 3.24 -30.51
CA ASP A 69 -6.37 3.14 -31.63
C ASP A 69 -5.82 4.52 -32.05
N ALA A 70 -6.21 5.59 -31.35
CA ALA A 70 -5.77 6.95 -31.66
C ALA A 70 -4.25 7.11 -31.51
N PRO A 71 -3.63 8.11 -32.18
CA PRO A 71 -2.20 8.39 -32.03
C PRO A 71 -1.80 8.56 -30.55
N GLY A 72 -0.80 7.82 -30.10
CA GLY A 72 -0.33 7.84 -28.72
C GLY A 72 -1.06 6.88 -27.77
N HIS A 73 -1.91 5.98 -28.28
CA HIS A 73 -2.50 4.90 -27.49
C HIS A 73 -1.44 3.99 -26.83
N PHE A 74 -1.86 3.25 -25.82
CA PHE A 74 -1.03 2.23 -25.18
C PHE A 74 -1.27 0.85 -25.78
N PHE A 75 -0.27 -0.03 -25.75
CA PHE A 75 -0.38 -1.41 -26.18
C PHE A 75 0.15 -2.36 -25.10
N LYS A 76 -0.65 -3.34 -24.71
CA LYS A 76 -0.25 -4.38 -23.75
C LYS A 76 -1.03 -5.67 -24.00
N ASN A 77 -0.37 -6.82 -23.82
CA ASN A 77 -0.98 -8.15 -23.97
C ASN A 77 -1.77 -8.35 -25.29
N GLY A 78 -1.32 -7.75 -26.40
CA GLY A 78 -1.97 -7.89 -27.70
C GLY A 78 -3.17 -6.97 -27.95
N ALA A 79 -3.45 -6.02 -27.06
CA ALA A 79 -4.55 -5.07 -27.21
C ALA A 79 -4.10 -3.61 -27.08
N ASN A 80 -4.75 -2.72 -27.83
CA ASN A 80 -4.59 -1.28 -27.71
C ASN A 80 -5.53 -0.70 -26.63
N TYR A 81 -5.14 0.38 -25.97
CA TYR A 81 -5.89 1.05 -24.91
C TYR A 81 -5.80 2.56 -25.05
N ALA A 82 -6.89 3.25 -24.73
CA ALA A 82 -6.96 4.71 -24.80
C ALA A 82 -5.92 5.37 -23.89
N ASN A 83 -5.17 6.34 -24.42
CA ASN A 83 -4.29 7.18 -23.63
C ASN A 83 -5.04 8.44 -23.19
N ILE A 84 -5.57 8.38 -21.97
CA ILE A 84 -6.41 9.43 -21.35
C ILE A 84 -5.73 10.08 -20.13
N TYR A 85 -4.45 9.77 -19.90
CA TYR A 85 -3.76 10.11 -18.67
C TYR A 85 -3.00 11.41 -18.81
N THR A 86 -2.95 12.16 -17.71
CA THR A 86 -2.04 13.28 -17.51
C THR A 86 -1.09 12.92 -16.37
N LYS A 87 0.19 13.29 -16.50
CA LYS A 87 1.18 13.14 -15.44
C LYS A 87 1.09 14.29 -14.45
N VAL A 88 1.40 14.04 -13.19
CA VAL A 88 1.46 15.10 -12.16
C VAL A 88 2.48 16.18 -12.55
N SER A 89 3.57 15.82 -13.23
CA SER A 89 4.58 16.79 -13.68
C SER A 89 4.11 17.76 -14.78
N GLU A 90 2.98 17.48 -15.44
CA GLU A 90 2.51 18.30 -16.57
C GLU A 90 1.64 19.49 -16.13
N VAL A 91 1.05 19.44 -14.93
CA VAL A 91 0.08 20.43 -14.46
C VAL A 91 0.14 20.60 -12.94
N ASP A 92 -0.03 21.83 -12.46
CA ASP A 92 -0.13 22.12 -11.02
C ASP A 92 -1.58 22.04 -10.52
N TRP A 93 -2.48 22.77 -11.19
CA TRP A 93 -3.93 22.81 -10.95
C TRP A 93 -4.68 22.66 -12.26
N VAL A 94 -5.83 22.00 -12.22
CA VAL A 94 -6.72 21.81 -13.38
C VAL A 94 -8.16 22.17 -12.99
N ASN A 95 -8.89 22.82 -13.91
CA ASN A 95 -10.32 23.07 -13.74
C ASN A 95 -11.10 21.77 -13.91
N LEU A 96 -11.93 21.41 -12.93
CA LEU A 96 -12.84 20.28 -13.02
C LEU A 96 -14.26 20.78 -13.29
N PRO A 97 -14.82 20.60 -14.50
CA PRO A 97 -16.19 20.95 -14.81
C PRO A 97 -17.20 19.99 -14.16
N LYS A 98 -18.49 20.31 -14.30
CA LYS A 98 -19.57 19.39 -13.90
C LYS A 98 -19.45 18.06 -14.62
N ILE A 99 -19.55 16.98 -13.86
CA ILE A 99 -19.42 15.60 -14.32
C ILE A 99 -20.13 14.70 -13.31
N VAL A 100 -20.89 13.74 -13.80
CA VAL A 100 -21.60 12.76 -12.95
C VAL A 100 -21.01 11.38 -13.17
N SER A 101 -21.12 10.49 -12.17
CA SER A 101 -20.48 9.16 -12.21
C SER A 101 -18.97 9.25 -12.49
N GLY A 102 -18.33 10.24 -11.88
CA GLY A 102 -16.91 10.52 -12.05
C GLY A 102 -16.04 9.52 -11.28
N ARG A 103 -15.00 9.03 -11.94
CA ARG A 103 -13.87 8.34 -11.31
C ARG A 103 -12.57 9.01 -11.69
N MET A 104 -11.73 9.26 -10.71
CA MET A 104 -10.34 9.65 -10.94
C MET A 104 -9.45 8.46 -10.65
N PHE A 105 -8.97 7.80 -11.71
CA PHE A 105 -7.95 6.77 -11.61
C PHE A 105 -6.60 7.42 -11.38
N ILE A 106 -5.84 6.88 -10.44
CA ILE A 106 -4.49 7.34 -10.10
C ILE A 106 -3.59 6.12 -10.12
N SER A 107 -2.43 6.22 -10.75
CA SER A 107 -1.48 5.12 -10.85
C SER A 107 -0.04 5.61 -10.80
N VAL A 108 0.86 4.75 -10.34
CA VAL A 108 2.28 5.07 -10.13
C VAL A 108 3.18 4.10 -10.89
N GLY A 109 4.28 4.61 -11.44
CA GLY A 109 5.24 3.86 -12.28
C GLY A 109 4.73 3.60 -13.70
N SER A 110 3.46 3.23 -13.86
CA SER A 110 2.76 3.01 -15.13
C SER A 110 1.34 3.57 -15.07
N PRO A 111 0.77 4.09 -16.17
CA PRO A 111 -0.68 4.30 -16.26
C PRO A 111 -1.43 2.95 -16.23
N CYS A 112 -2.72 2.98 -15.89
CA CYS A 112 -3.61 1.83 -16.11
C CYS A 112 -3.97 1.67 -17.60
N PHE A 113 -4.30 0.45 -17.99
CA PHE A 113 -4.75 0.06 -19.32
C PHE A 113 -6.28 -0.05 -19.31
N ILE A 114 -6.96 1.08 -19.47
CA ILE A 114 -8.42 1.19 -19.48
C ILE A 114 -8.93 1.12 -20.92
N LYS A 115 -9.85 0.19 -21.18
CA LYS A 115 -10.48 0.04 -22.51
C LYS A 115 -11.70 0.96 -22.58
N THR A 116 -11.78 1.81 -23.60
CA THR A 116 -12.94 2.68 -23.82
C THR A 116 -13.88 2.14 -24.90
N TYR A 117 -15.15 2.50 -24.79
CA TYR A 117 -16.23 2.19 -25.72
C TYR A 117 -17.06 3.46 -25.95
N ASP A 118 -17.94 3.45 -26.94
CA ASP A 118 -18.79 4.62 -27.26
C ASP A 118 -19.78 4.97 -26.13
N ASN A 119 -20.06 4.02 -25.24
CA ASN A 119 -21.04 4.13 -24.17
C ASN A 119 -20.49 3.80 -22.77
N GLY A 120 -19.16 3.74 -22.60
CA GLY A 120 -18.56 3.44 -21.30
C GLY A 120 -17.10 3.01 -21.40
N PHE A 121 -16.57 2.49 -20.30
CA PHE A 121 -15.20 1.98 -20.22
C PHE A 121 -15.14 0.73 -19.35
N ALA A 122 -14.11 -0.09 -19.54
CA ALA A 122 -13.77 -1.20 -18.66
C ALA A 122 -12.53 -0.81 -17.85
N GLY A 123 -12.72 -0.57 -16.55
CA GLY A 123 -11.64 -0.39 -15.60
C GLY A 123 -10.92 -1.72 -15.30
N PRO A 124 -9.87 -1.68 -14.46
CA PRO A 124 -9.15 -2.89 -14.04
C PRO A 124 -10.10 -3.93 -13.40
N ASN A 125 -9.96 -5.19 -13.79
CA ASN A 125 -10.65 -6.33 -13.21
C ASN A 125 -9.63 -7.38 -12.75
N LEU A 126 -9.12 -7.23 -11.53
CA LEU A 126 -8.08 -8.10 -11.00
C LEU A 126 -8.56 -9.55 -10.76
N ASN A 127 -9.86 -9.84 -10.83
CA ASN A 127 -10.37 -11.22 -10.82
C ASN A 127 -10.14 -11.95 -12.16
N ASN A 128 -9.84 -11.21 -13.24
CA ASN A 128 -9.43 -11.79 -14.51
C ASN A 128 -7.90 -11.95 -14.51
N PRO A 129 -7.34 -13.17 -14.50
CA PRO A 129 -5.88 -13.38 -14.47
C PRO A 129 -5.12 -12.80 -15.66
N SER A 130 -5.81 -12.50 -16.77
CA SER A 130 -5.22 -11.88 -17.96
C SER A 130 -5.39 -10.36 -18.02
N ASP A 131 -5.92 -9.74 -16.95
CA ASP A 131 -6.07 -8.29 -16.90
C ASP A 131 -4.70 -7.59 -17.05
N PRO A 132 -4.58 -6.57 -17.92
CA PRO A 132 -3.32 -5.88 -18.17
C PRO A 132 -2.81 -5.04 -16.99
N ASN A 133 -3.59 -4.90 -15.92
CA ASN A 133 -3.28 -4.05 -14.76
C ASN A 133 -2.79 -4.82 -13.52
N HIS A 134 -2.55 -6.13 -13.61
CA HIS A 134 -2.06 -6.95 -12.48
C HIS A 134 -0.72 -6.48 -11.89
N ASP A 135 0.12 -5.86 -12.71
CA ASP A 135 1.43 -5.32 -12.39
C ASP A 135 1.43 -3.79 -12.27
N VAL A 136 0.25 -3.16 -12.21
CA VAL A 136 0.10 -1.70 -12.07
C VAL A 136 -0.41 -1.38 -10.68
N TYR A 137 0.32 -0.53 -9.95
CA TYR A 137 -0.21 0.05 -8.72
C TYR A 137 -1.16 1.19 -9.06
N TYR A 138 -2.43 1.03 -8.71
CA TYR A 138 -3.45 2.04 -8.92
C TYR A 138 -4.45 2.09 -7.77
N ASP A 139 -5.13 3.22 -7.68
CA ASP A 139 -6.26 3.44 -6.80
C ASP A 139 -7.21 4.45 -7.50
N PHE A 140 -8.40 4.68 -6.94
CA PHE A 140 -9.32 5.66 -7.49
C PHE A 140 -10.19 6.33 -6.42
N ILE A 141 -10.65 7.54 -6.74
CA ILE A 141 -11.73 8.21 -6.00
C ILE A 141 -12.98 8.29 -6.88
N GLU A 142 -14.13 8.36 -6.22
CA GLU A 142 -15.43 8.51 -6.88
C GLU A 142 -16.03 9.87 -6.52
N PHE A 143 -16.70 10.51 -7.50
CA PHE A 143 -17.34 11.79 -7.25
C PHE A 143 -18.42 12.14 -8.28
N THR A 144 -19.27 13.07 -7.88
CA THR A 144 -20.22 13.78 -8.72
C THR A 144 -20.10 15.27 -8.47
N ILE A 145 -20.14 16.05 -9.56
CA ILE A 145 -20.20 17.50 -9.53
C ILE A 145 -21.37 17.94 -10.40
N ASP A 146 -22.37 18.49 -9.76
CA ASP A 146 -23.61 18.91 -10.40
C ASP A 146 -24.05 20.30 -9.90
N ASN A 147 -25.35 20.56 -9.85
CA ASN A 147 -25.89 21.83 -9.38
C ASN A 147 -25.92 21.94 -7.85
N SER A 148 -25.88 20.82 -7.11
CA SER A 148 -25.82 20.82 -5.64
C SER A 148 -24.39 20.88 -5.10
N GLY A 149 -23.37 20.84 -5.96
CA GLY A 149 -21.98 21.09 -5.60
C GLY A 149 -21.09 19.88 -5.87
N TYR A 150 -20.16 19.63 -4.97
CA TYR A 150 -19.28 18.46 -5.01
C TYR A 150 -19.77 17.40 -4.03
N HIS A 151 -19.75 16.15 -4.45
CA HIS A 151 -19.99 14.96 -3.63
C HIS A 151 -18.94 13.92 -4.01
N GLY A 152 -18.13 13.42 -3.07
CA GLY A 152 -17.12 12.42 -3.43
C GLY A 152 -16.38 11.80 -2.26
N ASN A 153 -15.68 10.71 -2.55
CA ASN A 153 -15.10 9.83 -1.53
C ASN A 153 -13.84 9.12 -2.03
N THR A 154 -12.97 8.73 -1.09
CA THR A 154 -12.06 7.60 -1.30
C THR A 154 -12.84 6.29 -1.17
N THR A 155 -12.32 5.17 -1.67
CA THR A 155 -13.02 3.87 -1.56
C THR A 155 -12.08 2.70 -1.37
N ARG A 156 -12.44 1.78 -0.47
CA ARG A 156 -11.81 0.46 -0.29
C ARG A 156 -12.82 -0.66 -0.50
N VAL A 157 -13.98 -0.38 -1.07
CA VAL A 157 -15.03 -1.38 -1.34
C VAL A 157 -14.50 -2.52 -2.21
N ASP A 158 -13.70 -2.20 -3.23
CA ASP A 158 -13.16 -3.19 -4.16
C ASP A 158 -11.74 -3.64 -3.77
N ALA A 159 -10.85 -2.69 -3.48
CA ALA A 159 -9.44 -2.96 -3.20
C ALA A 159 -8.75 -1.76 -2.54
N PHE A 160 -7.53 -1.97 -2.06
CA PHE A 160 -6.59 -0.95 -1.63
C PHE A 160 -5.35 -0.94 -2.54
N GLY A 161 -5.06 0.22 -3.14
CA GLY A 161 -3.86 0.41 -3.95
C GLY A 161 -2.72 0.99 -3.13
N PHE A 162 -2.91 2.23 -2.67
CA PHE A 162 -1.97 2.99 -1.85
C PHE A 162 -2.72 4.09 -1.06
N PRO A 163 -2.13 4.65 0.00
CA PRO A 163 -2.78 5.68 0.81
C PRO A 163 -3.22 6.88 -0.02
N LEU A 164 -4.48 7.29 0.12
CA LEU A 164 -5.02 8.51 -0.48
C LEU A 164 -5.55 9.45 0.60
N GLN A 165 -5.23 10.74 0.49
CA GLN A 165 -5.94 11.78 1.23
C GLN A 165 -6.75 12.64 0.26
N HIS A 166 -8.00 12.88 0.61
CA HIS A 166 -8.98 13.65 -0.16
C HIS A 166 -9.39 14.86 0.67
N ARG A 167 -8.97 16.06 0.22
CA ARG A 167 -9.28 17.33 0.88
C ARG A 167 -10.19 18.18 0.02
N LEU A 168 -11.29 18.65 0.59
CA LEU A 168 -12.27 19.50 -0.07
C LEU A 168 -12.39 20.84 0.67
N VAL A 169 -12.28 21.93 -0.10
CA VAL A 169 -12.30 23.31 0.40
C VAL A 169 -13.45 24.07 -0.27
N SER A 170 -14.27 24.78 0.51
CA SER A 170 -15.35 25.64 0.01
C SER A 170 -14.87 27.05 -0.36
N ARG A 171 -15.68 27.76 -1.15
CA ARG A 171 -15.42 29.15 -1.56
C ARG A 171 -15.64 30.11 -0.41
N ALA A 172 -16.68 29.88 0.40
CA ALA A 172 -16.95 30.67 1.58
C ALA A 172 -15.88 30.52 2.69
N GLY A 173 -15.03 29.48 2.62
CA GLY A 173 -13.98 29.23 3.62
C GLY A 173 -14.52 28.67 4.95
N ASN A 174 -15.80 28.28 4.98
CA ASN A 174 -16.47 27.65 6.13
C ASN A 174 -16.39 26.12 6.11
N PHE A 175 -15.83 25.53 5.05
CA PHE A 175 -15.61 24.10 4.92
C PHE A 175 -14.20 23.84 4.38
N ASP A 176 -13.41 23.11 5.16
CA ASP A 176 -12.08 22.61 4.81
C ASP A 176 -11.90 21.28 5.57
N ARG A 177 -12.17 20.17 4.89
CA ARG A 177 -12.16 18.82 5.49
C ARG A 177 -11.28 17.90 4.67
N THR A 178 -10.66 16.94 5.34
CA THR A 178 -9.86 15.88 4.72
C THR A 178 -10.32 14.52 5.22
N VAL A 179 -10.40 13.54 4.33
CA VAL A 179 -10.68 12.12 4.62
C VAL A 179 -9.66 11.22 3.90
N GLY A 180 -9.68 9.92 4.23
CA GLY A 180 -8.76 8.91 3.71
C GLY A 180 -7.74 8.46 4.75
N GLU A 181 -6.74 7.68 4.32
CA GLU A 181 -5.71 7.13 5.22
C GLU A 181 -4.90 8.25 5.91
N LEU A 182 -4.47 8.02 7.15
CA LEU A 182 -3.60 8.95 7.87
C LEU A 182 -2.29 9.20 7.09
N GLU A 183 -1.81 10.44 7.03
CA GLU A 183 -0.58 10.75 6.25
C GLU A 183 0.69 10.05 6.73
N GLY A 184 0.71 9.64 8.01
CA GLY A 184 1.80 8.88 8.61
C GLY A 184 1.77 7.39 8.27
N GLU A 185 0.68 6.89 7.71
CA GLU A 185 0.58 5.51 7.26
C GLU A 185 1.32 5.34 5.92
N THR A 186 2.23 4.37 5.87
CA THR A 186 2.87 3.97 4.62
C THR A 186 2.11 2.82 4.00
N ARG A 187 2.19 2.69 2.67
CA ARG A 187 1.51 1.60 1.95
C ARG A 187 1.86 0.26 2.57
N ASP A 188 3.14 0.02 2.75
CA ASP A 188 3.57 -1.30 3.16
C ASP A 188 3.40 -1.54 4.68
N ASP A 189 3.45 -0.48 5.52
CA ASP A 189 3.05 -0.60 6.92
C ASP A 189 1.58 -0.98 7.05
N LEU A 190 0.71 -0.46 6.19
CA LEU A 190 -0.70 -0.85 6.17
C LEU A 190 -0.85 -2.33 5.80
N PHE A 191 -0.12 -2.84 4.81
CA PHE A 191 -0.12 -4.29 4.52
C PHE A 191 0.38 -5.13 5.71
N ALA A 192 1.44 -4.68 6.39
CA ALA A 192 1.98 -5.37 7.56
C ALA A 192 1.04 -5.32 8.78
N LYS A 193 0.38 -4.18 9.00
CA LYS A 193 -0.66 -3.99 10.03
C LYS A 193 -1.87 -4.85 9.74
N PHE A 194 -2.36 -4.85 8.50
CA PHE A 194 -3.49 -5.66 8.08
C PHE A 194 -3.27 -7.14 8.43
N LEU A 195 -2.15 -7.72 7.99
CA LEU A 195 -1.80 -9.12 8.28
C LEU A 195 -1.66 -9.46 9.78
N ARG A 196 -1.37 -8.47 10.62
CA ARG A 196 -1.22 -8.63 12.07
C ARG A 196 -2.55 -8.45 12.81
N GLU A 197 -3.42 -7.60 12.31
CA GLU A 197 -4.58 -7.10 13.05
C GLU A 197 -5.89 -7.79 12.67
N VAL A 198 -6.03 -8.25 11.42
CA VAL A 198 -7.22 -8.97 11.00
C VAL A 198 -7.17 -10.45 11.42
N PRO A 199 -8.33 -11.07 11.71
CA PRO A 199 -8.42 -12.53 11.91
C PRO A 199 -7.92 -13.32 10.70
N ASP A 200 -7.54 -14.58 10.92
CA ASP A 200 -6.95 -15.45 9.90
C ASP A 200 -7.81 -15.55 8.63
N GLU A 201 -9.13 -15.49 8.76
CA GLU A 201 -10.08 -15.54 7.65
C GLU A 201 -9.91 -14.40 6.64
N PHE A 202 -9.35 -13.25 7.07
CA PHE A 202 -9.18 -12.05 6.25
C PHE A 202 -7.75 -11.86 5.75
N LYS A 203 -6.76 -12.56 6.31
CA LYS A 203 -5.33 -12.33 5.99
C LYS A 203 -5.00 -12.56 4.52
N SER A 204 -5.70 -13.49 3.88
CA SER A 204 -5.55 -13.75 2.45
C SER A 204 -5.89 -12.54 1.59
N LEU A 205 -6.72 -11.59 2.05
CA LEU A 205 -7.04 -10.36 1.30
C LEU A 205 -5.85 -9.42 1.11
N ALA A 206 -4.73 -9.64 1.81
CA ALA A 206 -3.47 -8.97 1.52
C ALA A 206 -2.81 -9.49 0.21
N GLU A 207 -3.32 -10.59 -0.33
CA GLU A 207 -2.89 -11.22 -1.57
C GLU A 207 -3.90 -10.93 -2.70
N ILE A 208 -3.41 -10.98 -3.94
CA ILE A 208 -4.26 -10.82 -5.12
C ILE A 208 -5.17 -12.06 -5.25
N GLN A 209 -6.49 -11.84 -5.41
CA GLN A 209 -7.52 -12.89 -5.65
C GLN A 209 -7.80 -13.86 -4.48
N ALA A 210 -7.90 -13.36 -3.25
CA ALA A 210 -8.28 -14.20 -2.12
C ALA A 210 -9.80 -14.29 -1.90
N PRO A 211 -10.40 -15.50 -1.92
CA PRO A 211 -11.79 -15.68 -1.52
C PRO A 211 -11.89 -15.65 0.02
N LEU A 212 -12.82 -14.86 0.55
CA LEU A 212 -13.31 -15.02 1.91
C LEU A 212 -14.10 -16.34 2.03
N ASN A 213 -14.09 -16.95 3.21
CA ASN A 213 -14.91 -18.13 3.49
C ASN A 213 -16.39 -17.83 3.19
N SER A 214 -17.00 -18.65 2.34
CA SER A 214 -18.36 -18.43 1.81
C SER A 214 -19.48 -18.53 2.85
N GLN A 215 -19.21 -18.99 4.07
CA GLN A 215 -20.20 -19.19 5.14
C GLN A 215 -19.92 -18.40 6.43
N TYR A 216 -18.95 -17.47 6.43
CA TYR A 216 -18.49 -16.76 7.63
C TYR A 216 -19.60 -16.05 8.43
N PHE A 217 -20.60 -15.47 7.76
CA PHE A 217 -21.71 -14.74 8.41
C PHE A 217 -23.02 -15.52 8.54
N ASP A 218 -23.12 -16.72 7.95
CA ASP A 218 -24.40 -17.38 7.71
C ASP A 218 -25.15 -17.65 9.03
N ALA A 219 -24.46 -18.17 10.05
CA ALA A 219 -25.05 -18.42 11.36
C ALA A 219 -25.48 -17.12 12.08
N TYR A 220 -24.68 -16.05 11.98
CA TYR A 220 -24.98 -14.77 12.63
C TYR A 220 -26.23 -14.11 12.06
N SER A 221 -26.49 -14.29 10.76
CA SER A 221 -27.70 -13.81 10.11
C SER A 221 -28.91 -14.75 10.26
N ASN A 222 -28.82 -15.79 11.10
CA ASN A 222 -29.80 -16.88 11.19
C ASN A 222 -30.09 -17.55 9.83
N ASN A 223 -29.06 -17.70 8.99
CA ASN A 223 -29.13 -18.21 7.62
C ASN A 223 -30.08 -17.42 6.70
N LYS A 224 -30.38 -16.16 7.04
CA LYS A 224 -31.24 -15.30 6.22
C LYS A 224 -30.49 -14.71 5.02
N TYR A 225 -29.21 -14.43 5.20
CA TYR A 225 -28.36 -13.83 4.19
C TYR A 225 -27.06 -14.61 4.05
N THR A 226 -26.58 -14.78 2.83
CA THR A 226 -25.27 -15.39 2.60
C THR A 226 -24.16 -14.40 2.94
N THR A 227 -22.98 -14.92 3.25
CA THR A 227 -21.77 -14.10 3.43
C THR A 227 -21.51 -13.16 2.25
N GLN A 228 -21.71 -13.61 1.02
CA GLN A 228 -21.54 -12.77 -0.17
C GLN A 228 -22.56 -11.62 -0.24
N GLN A 229 -23.83 -11.87 0.11
CA GLN A 229 -24.85 -10.81 0.14
C GLN A 229 -24.52 -9.75 1.18
N ILE A 230 -23.99 -10.15 2.33
CA ILE A 230 -23.61 -9.25 3.41
C ILE A 230 -22.43 -8.36 3.00
N LEU A 231 -21.36 -8.97 2.47
CA LEU A 231 -20.14 -8.25 2.09
C LEU A 231 -20.34 -7.32 0.87
N LEU A 232 -21.12 -7.77 -0.11
CA LEU A 232 -21.42 -6.99 -1.33
C LEU A 232 -22.66 -6.10 -1.20
N CYS A 233 -23.34 -6.14 -0.05
CA CYS A 233 -24.57 -5.39 0.20
C CYS A 233 -25.64 -5.56 -0.89
N ASN A 234 -25.76 -6.75 -1.48
CA ASN A 234 -26.53 -6.97 -2.69
C ASN A 234 -27.71 -7.94 -2.50
N GLY A 235 -28.45 -8.21 -3.59
CA GLY A 235 -29.62 -9.06 -3.56
C GLY A 235 -30.68 -8.53 -2.58
N PRO A 236 -31.13 -9.33 -1.60
CA PRO A 236 -32.10 -8.86 -0.59
C PRO A 236 -31.63 -7.66 0.26
N LEU A 237 -30.33 -7.37 0.29
CA LEU A 237 -29.75 -6.27 1.06
C LEU A 237 -29.55 -4.98 0.22
N ALA A 238 -29.82 -5.03 -1.09
CA ALA A 238 -29.52 -3.94 -2.02
C ALA A 238 -30.24 -2.62 -1.71
N GLU A 239 -31.32 -2.62 -0.92
CA GLU A 239 -32.04 -1.41 -0.51
C GLU A 239 -32.20 -1.36 1.03
N GLN A 240 -31.33 -2.05 1.76
CA GLN A 240 -31.41 -2.17 3.22
C GLN A 240 -30.10 -1.71 3.88
N PRO A 241 -29.74 -0.41 3.79
CA PRO A 241 -28.46 0.10 4.28
C PRO A 241 -28.26 -0.15 5.78
N GLU A 242 -29.30 0.01 6.59
CA GLU A 242 -29.22 -0.26 8.04
C GLU A 242 -28.92 -1.74 8.34
N ILE A 243 -29.66 -2.66 7.71
CA ILE A 243 -29.48 -4.11 7.93
C ILE A 243 -28.11 -4.55 7.42
N SER A 244 -27.73 -4.11 6.22
CA SER A 244 -26.46 -4.47 5.63
C SER A 244 -25.27 -3.95 6.45
N SER A 245 -25.33 -2.71 6.92
CA SER A 245 -24.28 -2.12 7.76
C SER A 245 -24.20 -2.76 9.13
N SER A 246 -25.34 -3.04 9.76
CA SER A 246 -25.38 -3.69 11.08
C SER A 246 -24.87 -5.13 11.04
N LEU A 247 -25.08 -5.86 9.94
CA LEU A 247 -24.47 -7.17 9.73
C LEU A 247 -22.95 -7.08 9.60
N ASN A 248 -22.44 -6.18 8.75
CA ASN A 248 -20.98 -5.98 8.59
C ASN A 248 -20.31 -5.55 9.91
N ARG A 249 -20.97 -4.71 10.71
CA ARG A 249 -20.44 -4.13 11.96
C ARG A 249 -20.70 -4.98 13.21
N HIS A 250 -21.35 -6.14 13.08
CA HIS A 250 -21.78 -7.00 14.19
C HIS A 250 -22.69 -6.30 15.22
N VAL A 251 -23.62 -5.47 14.76
CA VAL A 251 -24.63 -4.81 15.62
C VAL A 251 -26.06 -5.09 15.18
N PHE A 252 -26.27 -6.15 14.38
CA PHE A 252 -27.59 -6.54 13.85
C PHE A 252 -28.62 -6.85 14.95
N GLN A 253 -28.15 -7.27 16.13
CA GLN A 253 -28.99 -7.56 17.30
C GLN A 253 -29.01 -6.44 18.36
N GLY A 254 -28.34 -5.31 18.08
CA GLY A 254 -28.10 -4.24 19.05
C GLY A 254 -28.46 -2.86 18.50
N ASN A 255 -27.85 -1.83 19.08
CA ASN A 255 -28.01 -0.46 18.58
C ASN A 255 -27.16 -0.27 17.31
N THR A 256 -27.82 -0.18 16.16
CA THR A 256 -27.17 -0.06 14.84
C THR A 256 -26.40 1.24 14.65
N LYS A 257 -26.57 2.23 15.53
CA LYS A 257 -25.93 3.56 15.45
C LYS A 257 -24.88 3.84 16.54
N ASP A 258 -24.62 2.90 17.44
CA ASP A 258 -23.56 3.06 18.44
C ASP A 258 -22.20 2.61 17.89
N VAL A 259 -21.42 3.58 17.40
CA VAL A 259 -20.08 3.36 16.82
C VAL A 259 -19.16 2.65 17.80
N SER A 260 -19.32 2.85 19.12
CA SER A 260 -18.48 2.21 20.14
C SER A 260 -18.64 0.69 20.18
N GLN A 261 -19.74 0.15 19.62
CA GLN A 261 -20.06 -1.28 19.56
C GLN A 261 -19.67 -1.94 18.25
N TYR A 262 -19.25 -1.18 17.24
CA TYR A 262 -18.90 -1.75 15.94
C TYR A 262 -17.68 -2.67 16.04
N TYR A 263 -17.76 -3.83 15.38
CA TYR A 263 -16.68 -4.81 15.22
C TYR A 263 -16.12 -5.40 16.53
N LYS A 264 -16.90 -5.37 17.63
CA LYS A 264 -16.47 -5.89 18.94
C LYS A 264 -16.47 -7.42 19.06
N SER A 265 -17.16 -8.11 18.15
CA SER A 265 -17.28 -9.57 18.16
C SER A 265 -17.32 -10.11 16.73
N ALA A 266 -16.88 -11.36 16.55
CA ALA A 266 -17.00 -12.09 15.30
C ALA A 266 -18.36 -12.79 15.19
N PRO A 267 -18.90 -13.01 13.96
CA PRO A 267 -18.34 -12.55 12.70
C PRO A 267 -18.58 -11.06 12.45
N ALA A 268 -17.58 -10.35 11.92
CA ALA A 268 -17.68 -8.95 11.50
C ALA A 268 -16.78 -8.70 10.28
N ASN A 269 -16.99 -7.61 9.56
CA ASN A 269 -16.15 -7.23 8.43
C ASN A 269 -14.86 -6.57 8.94
N TYR A 270 -13.90 -7.41 9.35
CA TYR A 270 -12.62 -6.94 9.88
C TYR A 270 -11.74 -6.25 8.82
N TYR A 271 -12.02 -6.46 7.53
CA TYR A 271 -11.44 -5.67 6.45
C TYR A 271 -11.89 -4.21 6.51
N SER A 272 -13.20 -3.95 6.62
CA SER A 272 -13.71 -2.58 6.79
C SER A 272 -13.22 -1.96 8.11
N LYS A 273 -13.26 -2.72 9.22
CA LYS A 273 -12.73 -2.26 10.52
C LYS A 273 -11.30 -1.72 10.40
N PHE A 274 -10.42 -2.45 9.72
CA PHE A 274 -9.04 -2.05 9.52
C PHE A 274 -8.94 -0.65 8.87
N TRP A 275 -9.71 -0.39 7.82
CA TRP A 275 -9.67 0.91 7.16
C TRP A 275 -10.18 2.04 8.04
N HIS A 276 -11.18 1.80 8.89
CA HIS A 276 -11.59 2.80 9.89
C HIS A 276 -10.47 3.09 10.90
N ASP A 277 -9.80 2.06 11.43
CA ASP A 277 -8.75 2.22 12.44
C ASP A 277 -7.56 3.04 11.93
N HIS A 278 -7.30 3.02 10.61
CA HIS A 278 -6.16 3.67 9.95
C HIS A 278 -6.51 4.90 9.09
N SER A 279 -7.73 5.42 9.22
CA SER A 279 -8.20 6.60 8.47
C SER A 279 -8.43 7.82 9.36
N ILE A 280 -8.32 9.00 8.74
CA ILE A 280 -8.61 10.29 9.37
C ILE A 280 -10.05 10.27 9.92
N ASP A 281 -10.22 10.72 11.16
CA ASP A 281 -11.48 10.75 11.91
C ASP A 281 -12.17 9.37 12.08
N GLY A 282 -11.49 8.27 11.76
CA GLY A 282 -12.10 6.94 11.73
C GLY A 282 -13.07 6.72 10.55
N LEU A 283 -13.00 7.55 9.50
CA LEU A 283 -13.92 7.50 8.36
C LEU A 283 -13.32 6.75 7.18
N ALA A 284 -14.00 5.70 6.71
CA ALA A 284 -13.55 4.87 5.59
C ALA A 284 -14.75 4.28 4.84
N TYR A 285 -14.61 4.11 3.53
CA TYR A 285 -15.59 3.41 2.70
C TYR A 285 -15.12 1.95 2.50
N GLY A 286 -15.29 1.11 3.53
CA GLY A 286 -14.79 -0.27 3.56
C GLY A 286 -15.77 -1.32 3.02
N PHE A 287 -17.05 -0.98 2.89
CA PHE A 287 -18.10 -1.79 2.24
C PHE A 287 -19.19 -0.87 1.65
N PRO A 288 -20.05 -1.34 0.71
CA PRO A 288 -20.93 -0.45 -0.08
C PRO A 288 -21.87 0.49 0.71
N TYR A 289 -22.26 0.12 1.94
CA TYR A 289 -23.13 0.92 2.80
C TYR A 289 -22.42 1.51 4.03
N ASP A 290 -21.11 1.72 3.98
CA ASP A 290 -20.37 2.32 5.11
C ASP A 290 -20.82 3.76 5.43
N ASP A 291 -21.49 4.42 4.49
CA ASP A 291 -22.13 5.73 4.66
C ASP A 291 -23.28 5.72 5.67
N TYR A 292 -23.88 4.56 5.96
CA TYR A 292 -24.87 4.44 7.02
C TYR A 292 -24.27 4.90 8.37
N ASN A 293 -24.95 5.82 9.04
CA ASN A 293 -24.48 6.48 10.25
C ASN A 293 -23.20 7.33 10.05
N GLY A 294 -22.94 7.79 8.83
CA GLY A 294 -21.89 8.76 8.50
C GLY A 294 -20.47 8.26 8.76
N GLN A 295 -20.19 6.99 8.46
CA GLN A 295 -18.85 6.40 8.70
C GLN A 295 -17.97 6.33 7.44
N ALA A 296 -18.53 6.62 6.26
CA ALA A 296 -17.78 6.65 5.01
C ALA A 296 -16.78 7.82 4.95
N SER A 297 -15.67 7.62 4.22
CA SER A 297 -14.72 8.67 3.83
C SER A 297 -15.30 9.55 2.70
N TYR A 298 -16.44 10.17 2.97
CA TYR A 298 -17.23 10.97 2.05
C TYR A 298 -17.22 12.45 2.45
N LEU A 299 -17.04 13.33 1.46
CA LEU A 299 -17.10 14.78 1.62
C LEU A 299 -18.04 15.38 0.58
N GLU A 300 -18.81 16.38 1.02
CA GLU A 300 -19.63 17.19 0.15
C GLU A 300 -19.62 18.66 0.54
N THR A 301 -19.84 19.53 -0.45
CA THR A 301 -20.06 20.95 -0.23
C THR A 301 -20.82 21.57 -1.39
N GLY A 302 -21.73 22.51 -1.08
CA GLY A 302 -22.54 23.20 -2.08
C GLY A 302 -21.80 24.29 -2.86
N ASP A 303 -20.67 24.76 -2.36
CA ASP A 303 -19.88 25.84 -2.95
C ASP A 303 -18.39 25.45 -3.11
N PRO A 304 -18.08 24.37 -3.86
CA PRO A 304 -16.72 23.83 -3.91
C PRO A 304 -15.77 24.84 -4.55
N LYS A 305 -14.65 25.11 -3.86
CA LYS A 305 -13.52 25.87 -4.40
C LYS A 305 -12.48 24.93 -5.00
N ALA A 306 -12.08 23.92 -4.22
CA ALA A 306 -11.02 23.02 -4.64
C ALA A 306 -11.05 21.63 -4.03
N LEU A 307 -10.45 20.72 -4.78
CA LEU A 307 -10.21 19.33 -4.42
C LEU A 307 -8.70 19.06 -4.48
N ILE A 308 -8.11 18.56 -3.40
CA ILE A 308 -6.71 18.14 -3.39
C ILE A 308 -6.68 16.66 -3.10
N ILE A 309 -6.07 15.88 -3.99
CA ILE A 309 -5.86 14.44 -3.81
C ILE A 309 -4.37 14.19 -3.62
N ARG A 310 -3.99 13.80 -2.41
CA ARG A 310 -2.61 13.45 -2.10
C ARG A 310 -2.41 11.95 -2.21
N ILE A 311 -1.31 11.57 -2.84
CA ILE A 311 -0.88 10.19 -3.03
C ILE A 311 0.21 9.89 -2.02
N GLY A 312 -0.11 9.10 -1.00
CA GLY A 312 0.86 8.65 -0.01
C GLY A 312 1.59 7.38 -0.48
N TRP A 313 2.78 7.17 0.06
CA TRP A 313 3.49 5.90 -0.11
C TRP A 313 4.38 5.61 1.07
N LYS A 314 5.51 6.33 1.15
CA LYS A 314 6.46 6.35 2.24
C LYS A 314 6.38 7.74 2.85
N GLY A 315 6.53 7.88 4.17
CA GLY A 315 6.74 9.16 4.85
C GLY A 315 8.25 9.40 5.03
N SER A 316 8.81 10.48 4.49
CA SER A 316 10.10 10.99 4.98
C SER A 316 9.87 12.28 5.74
N THR A 317 9.31 12.17 6.95
CA THR A 317 9.30 13.27 7.91
C THR A 317 9.64 12.76 9.30
N GLY A 318 10.87 12.99 9.73
CA GLY A 318 11.19 13.40 11.10
C GLY A 318 10.83 12.50 12.29
N ASP A 319 10.41 11.26 12.10
CA ASP A 319 10.22 10.29 13.18
C ASP A 319 10.91 8.96 12.85
N SER A 320 11.59 8.42 13.85
CA SER A 320 12.45 7.25 13.78
C SER A 320 11.63 5.97 13.72
N ARG A 321 11.48 5.36 12.52
CA ARG A 321 11.56 3.90 12.18
C ARG A 321 10.70 3.49 10.94
N SER A 322 11.42 3.25 9.82
CA SER A 322 11.32 2.27 8.70
C SER A 322 10.02 1.85 7.95
N ASP A 323 10.18 1.67 6.62
CA ASP A 323 9.29 0.93 5.67
C ASP A 323 9.51 -0.61 5.74
N PRO A 324 9.13 -1.42 4.72
CA PRO A 324 9.62 -2.74 4.25
C PRO A 324 10.04 -2.69 2.75
N VAL A 325 10.62 -3.70 2.13
CA VAL A 325 11.98 -4.23 2.29
C VAL A 325 12.74 -3.91 0.98
N THR A 326 14.06 -3.63 1.06
CA THR A 326 15.10 -3.60 -0.03
C THR A 326 15.84 -2.28 -0.33
N LYS A 327 15.56 -1.14 0.31
CA LYS A 327 16.46 0.04 0.19
C LYS A 327 17.38 0.16 1.42
N PRO A 328 18.72 0.22 1.27
CA PRO A 328 19.66 0.48 2.36
C PRO A 328 19.31 1.78 3.10
N ILE A 329 19.02 1.71 4.40
CA ILE A 329 18.68 2.88 5.24
C ILE A 329 19.95 3.49 5.83
N THR A 330 20.78 2.64 6.42
CA THR A 330 22.13 2.97 6.88
C THR A 330 23.05 1.78 6.64
N SER A 331 24.34 2.04 6.48
CA SER A 331 25.37 1.03 6.31
C SER A 331 26.50 1.36 7.28
N ARG A 332 27.01 0.34 7.98
CA ARG A 332 28.23 0.45 8.79
C ARG A 332 29.06 -0.82 8.68
N ALA A 333 30.38 -0.66 8.66
CA ALA A 333 31.32 -1.77 8.69
C ALA A 333 31.30 -2.44 10.07
N ILE A 334 31.14 -3.76 10.09
CA ILE A 334 31.20 -4.59 11.30
C ILE A 334 31.97 -5.89 11.03
N ALA A 335 32.40 -6.54 12.11
CA ALA A 335 32.71 -7.95 12.15
C ALA A 335 31.71 -8.66 13.09
N LEU A 336 31.37 -9.90 12.77
CA LEU A 336 30.49 -10.74 13.61
C LEU A 336 31.36 -11.72 14.39
N ARG A 337 31.27 -11.70 15.73
CA ARG A 337 31.93 -12.70 16.57
C ARG A 337 30.91 -13.70 17.09
N SER A 338 31.09 -14.98 16.80
CA SER A 338 30.19 -16.03 17.29
C SER A 338 30.33 -16.21 18.81
N ASN A 339 29.20 -16.24 19.52
CA ASN A 339 29.20 -16.61 20.94
C ASN A 339 29.39 -18.12 21.15
N ALA A 340 29.35 -18.95 20.11
CA ALA A 340 29.59 -20.39 20.20
C ALA A 340 31.06 -20.73 20.54
N ASN A 341 32.02 -19.98 19.98
CA ASN A 341 33.46 -20.24 20.13
C ASN A 341 34.35 -19.00 20.24
N GLY A 342 33.78 -17.79 20.23
CA GLY A 342 34.52 -16.53 20.33
C GLY A 342 35.26 -16.11 19.06
N LYS A 343 35.08 -16.82 17.94
CA LYS A 343 35.74 -16.53 16.66
C LYS A 343 34.88 -15.67 15.75
N PHE A 344 35.53 -14.97 14.83
CA PHE A 344 34.89 -14.13 13.84
C PHE A 344 34.35 -14.95 12.66
N ILE A 345 33.18 -14.54 12.16
CA ILE A 345 32.55 -15.10 10.97
C ILE A 345 33.36 -14.67 9.74
N CYS A 346 33.84 -15.64 8.98
CA CYS A 346 34.66 -15.46 7.79
C CYS A 346 33.86 -15.81 6.54
N ALA A 347 33.88 -14.94 5.53
CA ALA A 347 33.48 -15.25 4.16
C ALA A 347 34.64 -15.96 3.44
N ASP A 348 34.82 -17.25 3.74
CA ASP A 348 35.94 -18.05 3.27
C ASP A 348 36.04 -18.13 1.74
N ASN A 349 37.25 -18.46 1.25
CA ASN A 349 37.55 -18.60 -0.17
C ASN A 349 37.19 -17.33 -0.99
N ALA A 350 37.62 -16.17 -0.48
CA ALA A 350 37.27 -14.85 -1.03
C ALA A 350 35.75 -14.64 -1.21
N GLY A 351 34.95 -15.14 -0.25
CA GLY A 351 33.49 -15.07 -0.25
C GLY A 351 32.78 -16.07 -1.19
N ASN A 352 33.50 -16.98 -1.84
CA ASN A 352 32.90 -18.04 -2.66
C ASN A 352 32.56 -19.30 -1.84
N GLY A 353 33.01 -19.38 -0.59
CA GLY A 353 32.66 -20.45 0.34
C GLY A 353 31.55 -20.05 1.31
N PRO A 354 30.97 -21.02 2.04
CA PRO A 354 30.07 -20.74 3.15
C PRO A 354 30.71 -19.89 4.25
N LEU A 355 29.88 -19.15 4.98
CA LEU A 355 30.34 -18.40 6.15
C LEU A 355 30.62 -19.35 7.33
N ILE A 356 31.78 -19.20 7.99
CA ILE A 356 32.23 -20.06 9.11
C ILE A 356 32.84 -19.20 10.24
N ALA A 357 32.57 -19.53 11.51
CA ALA A 357 33.16 -18.86 12.67
C ALA A 357 34.57 -19.40 13.01
N ASN A 358 35.59 -19.10 12.20
CA ASN A 358 36.90 -19.77 12.29
C ASN A 358 38.12 -18.84 12.40
N ARG A 359 37.94 -17.53 12.57
CA ARG A 359 39.05 -16.55 12.64
C ARG A 359 39.21 -15.90 14.01
N ASP A 360 40.46 -15.68 14.43
CA ASP A 360 40.76 -15.11 15.75
C ASP A 360 40.76 -13.57 15.76
N ALA A 361 40.85 -12.93 14.58
CA ALA A 361 40.82 -11.48 14.41
C ALA A 361 40.14 -11.11 13.09
N PRO A 362 39.48 -9.93 13.01
CA PRO A 362 38.83 -9.49 11.79
C PRO A 362 39.82 -8.84 10.81
N SER A 363 39.67 -9.17 9.54
CA SER A 363 40.29 -8.50 8.39
C SER A 363 39.26 -8.41 7.26
N THR A 364 39.70 -8.28 6.01
CA THR A 364 38.80 -8.10 4.86
C THR A 364 37.78 -9.23 4.70
N TRP A 365 38.09 -10.47 5.08
CA TRP A 365 37.18 -11.60 4.88
C TRP A 365 36.16 -11.78 6.01
N GLU A 366 36.43 -11.19 7.16
CA GLU A 366 35.60 -11.28 8.36
C GLU A 366 34.75 -10.02 8.59
N THR A 367 34.86 -9.06 7.68
CA THR A 367 34.16 -7.77 7.77
C THR A 367 33.07 -7.64 6.71
N PHE A 368 31.99 -6.99 7.12
CA PHE A 368 30.76 -6.84 6.35
C PHE A 368 30.22 -5.42 6.54
N ASP A 369 29.61 -4.86 5.51
CA ASP A 369 28.64 -3.79 5.72
C ASP A 369 27.37 -4.43 6.30
N LEU A 370 27.05 -4.11 7.56
CA LEU A 370 25.71 -4.33 8.10
C LEU A 370 24.82 -3.21 7.56
N ILE A 371 23.99 -3.59 6.61
CA ILE A 371 23.06 -2.68 5.95
C ILE A 371 21.73 -2.83 6.65
N THR A 372 21.36 -1.83 7.44
CA THR A 372 20.02 -1.76 8.00
C THR A 372 19.05 -1.56 6.85
N LEU A 373 18.16 -2.53 6.70
CA LEU A 373 16.99 -2.42 5.85
C LEU A 373 15.85 -1.95 6.74
N ASN A 374 14.68 -2.41 6.41
CA ASN A 374 13.42 -1.93 6.89
C ASN A 374 12.92 -2.79 8.07
N GLY A 375 12.45 -2.15 9.15
CA GLY A 375 12.14 -2.77 10.42
C GLY A 375 13.39 -3.36 11.08
N ASP A 376 13.24 -4.56 11.61
CA ASP A 376 14.36 -5.37 12.13
C ASP A 376 15.12 -6.08 10.99
N ASN A 377 14.88 -5.76 9.72
CA ASN A 377 15.58 -6.43 8.63
C ASN A 377 16.94 -5.79 8.34
N VAL A 378 17.90 -6.62 7.97
CA VAL A 378 19.25 -6.25 7.61
C VAL A 378 19.74 -7.10 6.44
N ALA A 379 20.71 -6.59 5.71
CA ALA A 379 21.56 -7.37 4.81
C ALA A 379 23.00 -7.27 5.27
N LEU A 380 23.80 -8.27 4.92
CA LEU A 380 25.25 -8.29 5.15
C LEU A 380 25.92 -8.28 3.79
N LYS A 381 26.73 -7.26 3.49
CA LYS A 381 27.56 -7.23 2.28
C LYS A 381 29.00 -7.53 2.66
N SER A 382 29.55 -8.63 2.14
CA SER A 382 30.91 -9.05 2.45
C SER A 382 31.95 -8.11 1.84
N HIS A 383 32.94 -7.68 2.63
CA HIS A 383 34.10 -6.96 2.10
C HIS A 383 35.06 -7.88 1.33
N ALA A 384 34.93 -9.21 1.43
CA ALA A 384 35.77 -10.16 0.70
C ALA A 384 35.58 -10.07 -0.82
N ASN A 385 34.34 -9.86 -1.28
CA ASN A 385 33.99 -9.86 -2.69
C ASN A 385 32.92 -8.82 -3.10
N GLY A 386 32.43 -8.01 -2.16
CA GLY A 386 31.42 -6.99 -2.42
C GLY A 386 30.00 -7.54 -2.65
N GLN A 387 29.74 -8.82 -2.34
CA GLN A 387 28.45 -9.47 -2.55
C GLN A 387 27.66 -9.61 -1.24
N TYR A 388 26.34 -9.73 -1.36
CA TYR A 388 25.43 -9.94 -0.24
C TYR A 388 25.41 -11.40 0.21
N VAL A 389 25.35 -11.60 1.52
CA VAL A 389 25.13 -12.90 2.16
C VAL A 389 23.73 -13.37 1.85
N CYS A 390 23.61 -14.60 1.34
CA CYS A 390 22.37 -15.23 0.90
C CYS A 390 22.06 -16.45 1.76
N ALA A 391 20.82 -16.54 2.24
CA ALA A 391 20.23 -17.72 2.84
C ALA A 391 19.82 -18.73 1.75
N GLU A 392 20.77 -19.51 1.27
CA GLU A 392 20.56 -20.45 0.16
C GLU A 392 19.46 -21.47 0.42
N ASN A 393 18.79 -21.89 -0.66
CA ASN A 393 17.68 -22.86 -0.62
C ASN A 393 16.58 -22.45 0.38
N SER A 394 16.16 -21.18 0.30
CA SER A 394 15.24 -20.56 1.26
C SER A 394 15.70 -20.69 2.72
N GLY A 395 17.01 -20.57 2.98
CA GLY A 395 17.61 -20.70 4.31
C GLY A 395 17.85 -22.14 4.81
N ASN A 396 17.61 -23.16 4.01
CA ASN A 396 17.86 -24.57 4.39
C ASN A 396 19.27 -25.05 4.03
N SER A 397 20.15 -24.17 3.54
CA SER A 397 21.53 -24.48 3.20
C SER A 397 22.48 -23.43 3.80
N PRO A 398 23.80 -23.69 3.82
CA PRO A 398 24.78 -22.75 4.34
C PRO A 398 24.67 -21.36 3.71
N LEU A 399 24.93 -20.35 4.53
CA LEU A 399 24.96 -18.95 4.12
C LEU A 399 26.20 -18.69 3.27
N ILE A 400 26.05 -18.01 2.12
CA ILE A 400 27.14 -17.71 1.18
C ILE A 400 27.04 -16.25 0.71
N ALA A 401 28.16 -15.53 0.61
CA ALA A 401 28.20 -14.16 0.07
C ALA A 401 28.31 -14.14 -1.47
N ASN A 402 27.23 -14.43 -2.18
CA ASN A 402 27.24 -14.67 -3.64
C ASN A 402 26.12 -13.96 -4.42
N ARG A 403 25.53 -12.91 -3.86
CA ARG A 403 24.44 -12.16 -4.50
C ARG A 403 24.82 -10.72 -4.79
N THR A 404 24.42 -10.23 -5.95
CA THR A 404 24.71 -8.85 -6.40
C THR A 404 23.62 -7.85 -6.01
N SER A 405 22.49 -8.33 -5.53
CA SER A 405 21.32 -7.52 -5.15
C SER A 405 20.66 -8.10 -3.89
N ILE A 406 19.99 -7.23 -3.13
CA ILE A 406 19.21 -7.62 -1.95
C ILE A 406 17.79 -7.95 -2.38
N SER A 407 17.34 -9.16 -2.05
CA SER A 407 15.95 -9.61 -2.13
C SER A 407 15.62 -10.40 -0.86
N SER A 408 14.59 -11.24 -0.89
CA SER A 408 14.11 -11.98 0.28
C SER A 408 15.14 -12.94 0.88
N TRP A 409 16.08 -13.47 0.10
CA TRP A 409 17.07 -14.46 0.59
C TRP A 409 18.32 -13.80 1.18
N GLU A 410 18.61 -12.55 0.80
CA GLU A 410 19.71 -11.75 1.35
C GLU A 410 19.27 -10.88 2.53
N THR A 411 17.98 -10.97 2.88
CA THR A 411 17.35 -10.24 3.96
C THR A 411 17.24 -11.13 5.20
N PHE A 412 17.77 -10.65 6.32
CA PHE A 412 17.70 -11.29 7.63
C PHE A 412 17.00 -10.39 8.61
N ARG A 413 16.16 -10.93 9.47
CA ARG A 413 15.65 -10.20 10.63
C ARG A 413 16.67 -10.28 11.78
N ILE A 414 17.22 -9.15 12.19
CA ILE A 414 18.10 -9.03 13.37
C ILE A 414 17.26 -8.97 14.65
N VAL A 415 17.68 -9.66 15.70
CA VAL A 415 17.02 -9.66 17.00
C VAL A 415 18.04 -9.25 18.05
N ASP A 416 17.80 -8.14 18.73
CA ASP A 416 18.61 -7.70 19.87
C ASP A 416 18.42 -8.67 21.06
N ARG A 417 19.53 -9.12 21.64
CA ARG A 417 19.57 -10.03 22.79
C ARG A 417 20.14 -9.37 24.05
N GLY A 418 20.36 -8.06 24.01
CA GLY A 418 20.96 -7.27 25.09
C GLY A 418 22.47 -7.45 25.18
N ASN A 419 23.13 -6.55 25.92
CA ASN A 419 24.58 -6.58 26.17
C ASN A 419 25.44 -6.66 24.89
N GLY A 420 24.98 -6.05 23.79
CA GLY A 420 25.69 -6.03 22.51
C GLY A 420 25.58 -7.30 21.67
N LYS A 421 24.75 -8.27 22.08
CA LYS A 421 24.50 -9.53 21.37
C LYS A 421 23.31 -9.42 20.44
N VAL A 422 23.40 -10.07 19.28
CA VAL A 422 22.33 -10.15 18.29
C VAL A 422 22.14 -11.60 17.82
N ALA A 423 20.96 -11.89 17.29
CA ALA A 423 20.68 -13.09 16.50
C ALA A 423 20.11 -12.69 15.14
N PHE A 424 20.21 -13.57 14.14
CA PHE A 424 19.67 -13.34 12.80
C PHE A 424 18.66 -14.43 12.45
N ILE A 425 17.56 -14.05 11.81
CA ILE A 425 16.53 -14.97 11.33
C ILE A 425 16.44 -14.84 9.82
N ALA A 426 16.54 -15.97 9.11
CA ALA A 426 16.47 -15.99 7.65
C ALA A 426 15.02 -16.11 7.14
N VAL A 427 14.86 -16.15 5.81
CA VAL A 427 13.57 -16.22 5.12
C VAL A 427 12.69 -17.43 5.50
N ASN A 428 13.26 -18.53 5.99
CA ASN A 428 12.50 -19.68 6.52
C ASN A 428 11.98 -19.48 7.96
N GLY A 429 12.17 -18.31 8.56
CA GLY A 429 11.74 -18.01 9.92
C GLY A 429 12.61 -18.66 11.01
N LYS A 430 13.76 -19.26 10.67
CA LYS A 430 14.69 -19.90 11.61
C LYS A 430 15.90 -19.03 11.89
N TYR A 431 16.46 -19.18 13.10
CA TYR A 431 17.68 -18.52 13.53
C TYR A 431 18.92 -19.11 12.83
N VAL A 432 19.82 -18.23 12.43
CA VAL A 432 21.17 -18.54 11.96
C VAL A 432 21.99 -19.11 13.11
N CYS A 433 22.50 -20.31 12.93
CA CYS A 433 23.23 -21.07 13.93
C CYS A 433 24.68 -21.27 13.50
N ALA A 434 25.62 -21.03 14.41
CA ALA A 434 27.02 -21.44 14.28
C ALA A 434 27.17 -22.87 14.83
N ASP A 435 26.77 -23.86 14.00
CA ASP A 435 26.71 -25.27 14.38
C ASP A 435 28.07 -25.84 14.81
N ASN A 436 28.02 -26.95 15.56
CA ASN A 436 29.20 -27.69 16.02
C ASN A 436 30.20 -26.82 16.80
N PHE A 437 29.70 -26.06 17.78
CA PHE A 437 30.49 -25.08 18.53
C PHE A 437 31.19 -24.07 17.59
N GLY A 438 30.49 -23.62 16.55
CA GLY A 438 31.01 -22.70 15.53
C GLY A 438 32.08 -23.27 14.59
N ASN A 439 32.35 -24.58 14.61
CA ASN A 439 33.32 -25.21 13.70
C ASN A 439 32.70 -25.63 12.35
N SER A 440 31.39 -25.48 12.20
CA SER A 440 30.67 -25.74 10.95
C SER A 440 30.12 -24.45 10.33
N GLU A 441 29.64 -24.57 9.09
CA GLU A 441 29.04 -23.47 8.35
C GLU A 441 27.80 -22.92 9.04
N LEU A 442 27.55 -21.63 8.85
CA LEU A 442 26.36 -20.97 9.39
C LEU A 442 25.13 -21.38 8.57
N ILE A 443 24.10 -21.92 9.23
CA ILE A 443 22.83 -22.34 8.62
C ILE A 443 21.64 -21.82 9.44
N ALA A 444 20.58 -21.36 8.78
CA ALA A 444 19.34 -20.95 9.44
C ALA A 444 18.43 -22.15 9.75
N ASN A 445 18.74 -22.89 10.82
CA ASN A 445 18.08 -24.17 11.13
C ASN A 445 17.47 -24.28 12.54
N ARG A 446 17.54 -23.23 13.37
CA ARG A 446 17.03 -23.26 14.76
C ARG A 446 15.72 -22.50 14.93
N THR A 447 14.81 -23.04 15.75
CA THR A 447 13.52 -22.40 16.10
C THR A 447 13.57 -21.63 17.41
N THR A 448 14.60 -21.85 18.22
CA THR A 448 14.89 -21.15 19.48
C THR A 448 16.30 -20.57 19.43
N VAL A 449 16.59 -19.64 20.34
CA VAL A 449 17.84 -18.88 20.34
C VAL A 449 18.57 -19.06 21.67
N ASP A 450 19.80 -19.52 21.60
CA ASP A 450 20.74 -19.72 22.71
C ASP A 450 22.14 -19.23 22.27
N THR A 451 23.19 -19.85 22.78
CA THR A 451 24.59 -19.43 22.63
C THR A 451 25.09 -19.61 21.20
N TRP A 452 24.62 -20.61 20.46
CA TRP A 452 25.09 -20.89 19.10
C TRP A 452 24.44 -19.99 18.04
N GLU A 453 23.31 -19.39 18.35
CA GLU A 453 22.56 -18.50 17.45
C GLU A 453 22.82 -17.02 17.73
N THR A 454 23.75 -16.71 18.65
CA THR A 454 24.07 -15.35 19.06
C THR A 454 25.46 -14.90 18.63
N PHE A 455 25.56 -13.63 18.26
CA PHE A 455 26.77 -13.01 17.72
C PHE A 455 26.99 -11.64 18.38
N ASP A 456 28.24 -11.27 18.64
CA ASP A 456 28.59 -9.90 19.01
C ASP A 456 28.83 -9.07 17.74
N LEU A 457 28.29 -7.85 17.70
CA LEU A 457 28.60 -6.87 16.67
C LEU A 457 29.85 -6.08 17.07
N VAL A 458 30.95 -6.29 16.35
CA VAL A 458 32.22 -5.58 16.57
C VAL A 458 32.38 -4.49 15.52
N PRO A 459 32.40 -3.19 15.87
CA PRO A 459 32.61 -2.09 14.93
C PRO A 459 33.96 -2.19 14.20
N GLN A 460 34.05 -1.74 12.95
CA GLN A 460 35.26 -1.79 12.11
C GLN A 460 35.60 -0.43 11.48
#